data_AF-A0A8J6C3H3-F1
#
_entry.id   AF-A0A8J6C3H3-F1
#
_cell.length_a   1.000
_cell.length_b   1.000
_cell.length_c   1.000
_cell.angle_alpha   90.00
_cell.angle_beta   90.00
_cell.angle_gamma   90.00
#
_symmetry.space_group_name_H-M   'P 1'
#
loop_
_entity.id
_entity.type
_entity.pdbx_description
1 polymer ?
#
loop_
_entity_poly.entity_id
_entity_poly.type
_entity_poly.pdbx_seq_one_letter_code
_entity_poly.pdbx_strand_id
1 'polypeptide(L)'
;MMPQQRLQHALASSFTKWGRLVARRPLRALFVSLAVYLALCVGLLRLTPENRSSFLWVPTDSKSYQDWRYVEDNFGVEGHNMLLYARAKSGNIFDLESVSELLKAHE
;
A
#
# COMPACT_ATOMS: atom_id res chain seq x y z
N MET A 1 -6.29 38.11 -33.27
CA MET A 1 -7.06 37.34 -32.26
C MET A 1 -6.08 36.50 -31.47
N MET A 2 -5.94 36.77 -30.17
CA MET A 2 -4.88 36.19 -29.32
C MET A 2 -4.98 34.65 -29.28
N PRO A 3 -3.85 33.90 -29.24
CA PRO A 3 -3.87 32.44 -29.23
C PRO A 3 -4.70 31.83 -28.09
N GLN A 4 -4.77 32.50 -26.93
CA GLN A 4 -5.61 32.09 -25.81
C GLN A 4 -7.12 32.11 -26.13
N GLN A 5 -7.60 33.09 -26.91
CA GLN A 5 -9.01 33.19 -27.30
C GLN A 5 -9.43 32.08 -28.26
N ARG A 6 -8.52 31.64 -29.14
CA ARG A 6 -8.75 30.51 -30.05
C ARG A 6 -8.91 29.20 -29.28
N LEU A 7 -8.06 28.97 -28.28
CA LEU A 7 -8.12 27.80 -27.40
C LEU A 7 -9.45 27.76 -26.65
N GLN A 8 -9.86 28.88 -26.04
CA GLN A 8 -11.12 28.97 -25.31
C GLN A 8 -12.34 28.66 -26.19
N HIS A 9 -12.41 29.23 -27.40
CA HIS A 9 -13.49 28.91 -28.34
C HIS A 9 -13.44 27.44 -28.82
N ALA A 10 -12.26 26.87 -29.04
CA ALA A 10 -12.11 25.48 -29.42
C ALA A 10 -12.60 24.52 -28.32
N LEU A 11 -12.22 24.75 -27.06
CA LEU A 11 -12.72 23.97 -25.92
C LEU A 11 -14.23 24.14 -25.75
N ALA A 12 -14.73 25.38 -25.78
CA ALA A 12 -16.16 25.67 -25.60
C ALA A 12 -17.01 24.97 -26.68
N SER A 13 -16.58 25.05 -27.95
CA SER A 13 -17.28 24.36 -29.05
C SER A 13 -17.23 22.85 -28.91
N SER A 14 -16.11 22.30 -28.44
CA SER A 14 -15.93 20.86 -28.22
C SER A 14 -16.83 20.35 -27.09
N PHE A 15 -16.84 21.02 -25.94
CA PHE A 15 -17.72 20.68 -24.82
C PHE A 15 -19.20 20.82 -25.18
N THR A 16 -19.56 21.83 -25.97
CA THR A 16 -20.95 22.01 -26.43
C THR A 16 -21.39 20.86 -27.34
N LYS A 17 -20.51 20.38 -28.23
CA LYS A 17 -20.78 19.22 -29.09
C LYS A 17 -20.92 17.94 -28.26
N TRP A 18 -20.01 17.71 -27.32
CA TRP A 18 -20.05 16.55 -26.42
C TRP A 18 -21.27 16.57 -25.50
N GLY A 19 -21.58 17.71 -24.89
CA GLY A 19 -22.76 17.88 -24.05
C GLY A 19 -24.05 17.62 -24.82
N ARG A 20 -24.15 18.10 -26.07
CA ARG A 20 -25.30 17.81 -26.94
C ARG A 20 -25.41 16.33 -27.30
N LEU A 21 -24.28 15.64 -27.48
CA LEU A 21 -24.25 14.20 -27.77
C LEU A 21 -24.75 13.38 -26.58
N VAL A 22 -24.31 13.73 -25.36
CA VAL A 22 -24.76 13.11 -24.11
C VAL A 22 -26.25 13.39 -23.88
N ALA A 23 -26.69 14.64 -24.02
CA ALA A 23 -28.08 15.05 -23.82
C ALA A 23 -29.05 14.38 -24.81
N ARG A 24 -28.61 14.07 -26.04
CA ARG A 24 -29.44 13.39 -27.04
C ARG A 24 -29.77 11.95 -26.68
N ARG A 25 -28.90 11.25 -25.94
CA ARG A 25 -29.08 9.83 -25.58
C ARG A 25 -28.50 9.56 -24.19
N PRO A 26 -29.15 10.06 -23.12
CA PRO A 26 -28.61 10.01 -21.76
C PRO A 26 -28.36 8.58 -21.27
N LEU A 27 -29.28 7.64 -21.58
CA LEU A 27 -29.13 6.23 -21.21
C LEU A 27 -27.88 5.60 -21.82
N ARG A 28 -27.54 5.91 -23.08
CA ARG A 28 -26.33 5.35 -23.72
C ARG A 28 -25.06 5.89 -23.06
N ALA A 29 -25.02 7.17 -22.73
CA ALA A 29 -23.89 7.77 -22.02
C ALA A 29 -23.69 7.10 -20.66
N LEU A 30 -24.78 6.85 -19.92
CA LEU A 30 -24.76 6.14 -18.64
C LEU A 30 -24.23 4.71 -18.77
N PHE A 31 -24.70 3.93 -19.74
CA PHE A 31 -24.21 2.57 -19.94
C PHE A 31 -22.74 2.54 -20.36
N VAL A 32 -22.30 3.47 -21.19
CA VAL A 32 -20.88 3.56 -21.59
C VAL A 32 -20.01 3.94 -20.39
N SER A 33 -20.41 4.93 -19.58
CA SER A 33 -19.64 5.30 -18.38
C SER A 33 -19.59 4.17 -17.37
N LEU A 34 -20.70 3.44 -17.19
CA LEU A 34 -20.77 2.30 -16.29
C LEU A 34 -19.92 1.13 -16.82
N ALA A 35 -19.94 0.85 -18.12
CA ALA A 35 -19.12 -0.18 -18.72
C ALA A 35 -17.63 0.13 -18.58
N VAL A 36 -17.21 1.39 -18.79
CA VAL A 36 -15.83 1.83 -18.55
C VAL A 36 -15.45 1.69 -17.08
N TYR A 37 -16.32 2.12 -16.15
CA TYR A 37 -16.11 1.96 -14.72
C TYR A 37 -15.92 0.49 -14.33
N LEU A 38 -16.83 -0.40 -14.75
CA LEU A 38 -16.75 -1.82 -14.45
C LEU A 38 -15.50 -2.46 -15.07
N ALA A 39 -15.12 -2.09 -16.29
CA ALA A 39 -13.91 -2.57 -16.93
C ALA A 39 -12.64 -2.17 -16.13
N LEU A 40 -12.60 -0.96 -15.57
CA LEU A 40 -11.52 -0.54 -14.68
C LEU A 40 -11.53 -1.32 -13.36
N CYS A 41 -12.70 -1.62 -12.81
CA CYS A 41 -12.84 -2.44 -11.59
C CYS A 41 -12.34 -3.87 -11.76
N VAL A 42 -12.33 -4.45 -12.98
CA VAL A 42 -11.74 -5.77 -13.22
C VAL A 42 -10.27 -5.82 -12.79
N GLY A 43 -9.54 -4.71 -12.90
CA GLY A 43 -8.15 -4.61 -12.43
C GLY A 43 -7.98 -4.84 -10.92
N LEU A 44 -9.00 -4.52 -10.11
CA LEU A 44 -8.97 -4.72 -8.67
C LEU A 44 -8.90 -6.21 -8.28
N LEU A 45 -9.35 -7.12 -9.15
CA LEU A 45 -9.26 -8.56 -8.91
C LEU A 45 -7.80 -9.07 -8.88
N ARG A 46 -6.85 -8.29 -9.41
CA ARG A 46 -5.41 -8.61 -9.41
C ARG A 46 -4.63 -7.79 -8.39
N LEU A 47 -5.31 -7.08 -7.49
CA LEU A 47 -4.65 -6.30 -6.46
C LEU A 47 -3.99 -7.25 -5.44
N THR A 48 -2.66 -7.23 -5.38
CA THR A 48 -1.89 -7.97 -4.38
C THR A 48 -1.54 -7.03 -3.22
N PRO A 49 -2.10 -7.23 -2.00
CA PRO A 49 -1.76 -6.40 -0.86
C PRO A 49 -0.32 -6.70 -0.43
N GLU A 50 0.53 -5.67 -0.43
CA GLU A 50 1.88 -5.74 0.12
C GLU A 50 1.86 -5.24 1.57
N ASN A 51 2.04 -6.16 2.52
CA ASN A 51 1.97 -5.86 3.96
C ASN A 51 3.36 -5.86 4.64
N ARG A 52 4.43 -6.18 3.90
CA ARG A 52 5.78 -6.19 4.48
C ARG A 52 6.26 -4.77 4.68
N SER A 53 6.53 -4.41 5.94
CA SER A 53 7.02 -3.09 6.31
C SER A 53 8.29 -2.71 5.55
N SER A 54 9.21 -3.66 5.34
CA SER A 54 10.46 -3.42 4.59
C SER A 54 10.19 -2.89 3.18
N PHE A 55 9.21 -3.43 2.46
CA PHE A 55 8.87 -2.98 1.11
C PHE A 55 8.05 -1.69 1.07
N LEU A 56 7.34 -1.36 2.15
CA LEU A 56 6.54 -0.14 2.24
C LEU A 56 7.39 1.10 2.57
N TRP A 57 8.43 0.94 3.39
CA TRP A 57 9.22 2.05 3.92
C TRP A 57 10.61 2.18 3.31
N VAL A 58 11.11 1.13 2.63
CA VAL A 58 12.44 1.14 2.00
C VAL A 58 12.29 1.00 0.49
N PRO A 59 12.72 2.00 -0.30
CA PRO A 59 12.75 1.90 -1.75
C PRO A 59 13.63 0.72 -2.20
N THR A 60 13.14 -0.09 -3.14
CA THR A 60 13.84 -1.28 -3.64
C THR A 60 15.10 -0.98 -4.45
N ASP A 61 15.26 0.26 -4.92
CA ASP A 61 16.45 0.77 -5.60
C ASP A 61 17.52 1.31 -4.64
N SER A 62 17.18 1.45 -3.34
CA SER A 62 18.11 1.98 -2.35
C SER A 62 19.29 1.05 -2.09
N LYS A 63 20.44 1.64 -1.73
CA LYS A 63 21.64 0.88 -1.33
C LYS A 63 21.34 -0.05 -0.13
N SER A 64 20.58 0.43 0.84
CA SER A 64 20.21 -0.35 2.03
C SER A 64 19.44 -1.63 1.68
N TYR A 65 18.54 -1.57 0.68
CA TYR A 65 17.83 -2.75 0.20
C TYR A 65 18.77 -3.75 -0.50
N GLN A 66 19.71 -3.25 -1.31
CA GLN A 66 20.70 -4.10 -1.99
C GLN A 66 21.63 -4.80 -0.99
N ASP A 67 22.10 -4.08 0.02
CA ASP A 67 22.96 -4.62 1.08
C ASP A 67 22.21 -5.67 1.91
N TRP A 68 20.96 -5.40 2.31
CA TRP A 68 20.10 -6.36 3.01
C TRP A 68 19.85 -7.63 2.18
N ARG A 69 19.52 -7.48 0.90
CA ARG A 69 19.30 -8.60 -0.01
C ARG A 69 20.56 -9.46 -0.20
N TYR A 70 21.73 -8.82 -0.30
CA TYR A 70 23.00 -9.54 -0.35
C TYR A 70 23.21 -10.37 0.92
N VAL A 71 22.91 -9.82 2.10
CA VAL A 71 23.03 -10.57 3.35
C VAL A 71 22.07 -11.75 3.37
N GLU A 72 20.80 -11.55 3.00
CA GLU A 72 19.79 -12.60 3.00
C GLU A 72 20.12 -13.74 2.02
N ASP A 73 20.57 -13.41 0.80
CA ASP A 73 20.91 -14.39 -0.24
C ASP A 73 22.16 -15.23 0.12
N ASN A 74 23.12 -14.66 0.87
CA ASN A 74 24.41 -15.32 1.17
C ASN A 74 24.47 -15.96 2.57
N PHE A 75 23.76 -15.41 3.55
CA PHE A 75 23.82 -15.81 4.95
C PHE A 75 22.48 -16.30 5.51
N GLY A 76 21.41 -16.20 4.73
CA GLY A 76 20.06 -16.58 5.13
C GLY A 76 19.29 -15.44 5.80
N VAL A 77 18.02 -15.71 6.10
CA VAL A 77 17.08 -14.73 6.68
C VAL A 77 17.42 -14.48 8.16
N GLU A 78 17.33 -13.22 8.60
CA GLU A 78 17.44 -12.90 10.03
C GLU A 78 16.42 -13.72 10.84
N GLY A 79 16.89 -14.37 11.91
CA GLY A 79 16.04 -15.18 12.77
C GLY A 79 14.93 -14.34 13.42
N HIS A 80 13.72 -14.90 13.48
CA HIS A 80 12.62 -14.29 14.22
C HIS A 80 12.93 -14.33 15.73
N ASN A 81 13.28 -13.16 16.28
CA ASN A 81 13.53 -13.02 17.71
C ASN A 81 12.21 -12.73 18.44
N MET A 82 11.78 -13.66 19.29
CA MET A 82 10.76 -13.38 20.29
C MET A 82 11.47 -12.98 21.58
N LEU A 83 11.32 -11.73 21.99
CA LEU A 83 11.95 -11.23 23.20
C LEU A 83 10.90 -11.00 24.29
N LEU A 84 11.12 -11.62 25.45
CA LEU A 84 10.26 -11.50 26.62
C LEU A 84 10.88 -10.54 27.62
N TYR A 85 10.13 -9.50 27.99
CA TYR A 85 10.51 -8.60 29.07
C TYR A 85 9.72 -8.96 30.32
N ALA A 86 10.43 -9.39 31.36
CA ALA A 86 9.84 -9.71 32.65
C ALA A 86 10.31 -8.75 33.73
N ARG A 87 9.43 -8.50 34.70
CA ARG A 87 9.70 -7.65 35.86
C ARG A 87 9.06 -8.26 37.09
N ALA A 88 9.79 -8.29 38.21
CA ALA A 88 9.25 -8.71 39.50
C ALA A 88 8.15 -7.73 39.95
N LYS A 89 7.02 -8.28 40.46
CA LYS A 89 5.92 -7.47 41.01
C LYS A 89 6.34 -6.73 42.29
N SER A 90 7.23 -7.33 43.08
CA SER A 90 7.86 -6.74 44.26
C SER A 90 9.22 -7.40 44.49
N GLY A 91 10.22 -6.65 44.97
CA GLY A 91 11.56 -7.21 45.24
C GLY A 91 12.45 -7.29 44.00
N ASN A 92 13.40 -8.21 44.00
CA ASN A 92 14.42 -8.35 42.96
C ASN A 92 14.00 -9.45 41.96
N ILE A 93 14.25 -9.21 40.67
CA ILE A 93 13.97 -10.21 39.62
C ILE A 93 14.89 -11.44 39.73
N PHE A 94 16.03 -11.30 40.41
CA PHE A 94 16.94 -12.40 40.66
C PHE A 94 16.59 -13.23 41.90
N ASP A 95 15.47 -12.93 42.58
CA ASP A 95 14.98 -13.77 43.67
C ASP A 95 14.54 -15.14 43.14
N LEU A 96 14.78 -16.20 43.93
CA LEU A 96 14.57 -17.59 43.51
C LEU A 96 13.14 -17.85 42.99
N GLU A 97 12.15 -17.22 43.63
CA GLU A 97 10.74 -17.32 43.23
C GLU A 97 10.51 -16.74 41.82
N SER A 98 11.00 -15.52 41.58
CA SER A 98 10.90 -14.83 40.28
C SER A 98 11.61 -15.60 39.16
N VAL A 99 12.81 -16.14 39.44
CA VAL A 99 13.58 -16.92 38.46
C VAL A 99 12.92 -18.27 38.18
N SER A 100 12.39 -18.95 39.21
CA SER A 100 11.66 -20.21 39.06
C SER A 100 10.38 -20.04 38.24
N GLU A 101 9.65 -18.94 38.45
CA GLU A 101 8.48 -18.60 37.64
C GLU A 101 8.85 -18.34 36.17
N LEU A 102 9.95 -17.61 35.92
CA LEU A 102 10.44 -17.38 34.56
C LEU A 102 10.88 -18.67 33.86
N LEU A 103 11.55 -19.57 34.58
CA LEU A 103 11.96 -20.86 34.02
C LEU A 103 10.74 -21.70 33.64
N LYS A 104 9.71 -21.74 34.50
CA LYS A 104 8.43 -22.43 34.20
C LYS A 104 7.67 -21.82 33.03
N ALA A 105 7.82 -20.51 32.78
CA ALA A 105 7.21 -19.85 31.63
C ALA A 105 8.00 -20.07 30.33
N HIS A 106 9.27 -20.48 30.44
CA HIS A 106 10.14 -20.79 29.31
C HIS A 106 10.01 -22.25 28.84
N GLU A 107 9.88 -23.19 29.78
CA GLU A 107 9.59 -24.62 29.50
C GLU A 107 8.21 -24.84 28.88
#